data_AF-A0A934EL71-F1
#
_entry.id   AF-A0A934EL71-F1
#
_cell.length_a   1.000
_cell.length_b   1.000
_cell.length_c   1.000
_cell.angle_alpha   90.00
_cell.angle_beta   90.00
_cell.angle_gamma   90.00
#
_symmetry.space_group_name_H-M   'P 1'
#
loop_
_entity.id
_entity.type
_entity.pdbx_description
1 polymer ?
#
loop_
_entity_poly.entity_id
_entity_poly.type
_entity_poly.pdbx_seq_one_letter_code
_entity_poly.pdbx_strand_id
1 'polypeptide(L)'
;MKTLMILGYVVVTLAAMSLAPNTPSSLGAVTEPNDGTGWKLYTNARFGFSVRYPDDWRLGNPLPDGVGVMLSPTVEHSLVVLSGHMNIVGGTQHNG
;
A
#
# COMPACT_ATOMS: atom_id res chain seq x y z
N MET A 1 -48.06 7.52 17.11
CA MET A 1 -47.22 6.55 17.87
C MET A 1 -46.26 5.76 16.98
N LYS A 2 -46.64 5.34 15.76
CA LYS A 2 -45.78 4.56 14.84
C LYS A 2 -44.62 5.35 14.20
N THR A 3 -44.81 6.64 13.90
CA THR A 3 -43.79 7.51 13.29
C THR A 3 -42.61 7.84 14.23
N LEU A 4 -42.86 7.92 15.53
CA LEU A 4 -41.80 8.15 16.53
C LEU A 4 -40.86 6.94 16.65
N MET A 5 -41.40 5.72 16.47
CA MET A 5 -40.64 4.47 16.50
C MET A 5 -39.77 4.29 15.26
N ILE A 6 -40.23 4.78 14.09
CA ILE A 6 -39.47 4.77 12.84
C ILE A 6 -38.30 5.76 12.90
N LEU A 7 -38.52 6.97 13.45
CA LEU A 7 -37.46 7.97 13.59
C LEU A 7 -36.34 7.49 14.54
N GLY A 8 -36.73 6.86 15.66
CA GLY A 8 -35.77 6.26 16.59
C GLY A 8 -34.96 5.13 15.94
N TYR A 9 -35.61 4.30 15.12
CA TYR A 9 -34.92 3.21 14.41
C TYR A 9 -33.94 3.73 13.35
N VAL A 10 -34.30 4.80 12.62
CA VAL A 10 -33.42 5.42 11.62
C VAL A 10 -32.21 6.11 12.28
N VAL A 11 -32.37 6.74 13.44
CA VAL A 11 -31.23 7.32 14.18
C VAL A 11 -30.29 6.22 14.71
N VAL A 12 -30.83 5.10 15.19
CA VAL A 12 -30.04 3.95 15.64
C VAL A 12 -29.30 3.27 14.48
N THR A 13 -29.89 3.19 13.29
CA THR A 13 -29.18 2.62 12.12
C THR A 13 -28.12 3.56 11.54
N LEU A 14 -28.33 4.88 11.52
CA LEU A 14 -27.28 5.83 11.12
C LEU A 14 -26.11 5.86 12.13
N ALA A 15 -26.39 5.79 13.44
CA ALA A 15 -25.35 5.72 14.47
C ALA A 15 -24.55 4.41 14.43
N ALA A 16 -25.15 3.31 13.98
CA ALA A 16 -24.46 2.02 13.79
C ALA A 16 -23.51 2.00 12.58
N MET A 17 -23.69 2.90 11.60
CA MET A 17 -22.80 3.03 10.43
C MET A 17 -21.59 3.94 10.67
N SER A 18 -21.49 4.61 11.83
CA SER A 18 -20.36 5.48 12.19
C SER A 18 -19.29 4.83 13.08
N LEU A 19 -19.40 3.53 13.35
CA LEU A 19 -18.44 2.77 14.17
C LEU A 19 -17.52 1.86 13.37
N ALA A 20 -17.50 1.97 12.03
CA ALA A 20 -16.42 1.38 11.26
C ALA A 20 -15.13 2.11 11.66
N PRO A 21 -14.12 1.44 12.24
CA PRO A 21 -12.81 2.05 12.41
C PRO A 21 -12.32 2.43 11.01
N ASN A 22 -12.25 3.73 10.77
CA ASN A 22 -11.47 4.32 9.70
C ASN A 22 -10.00 3.98 9.97
N THR A 23 -9.58 2.77 9.62
CA THR A 23 -8.16 2.51 9.41
C THR A 23 -7.73 3.43 8.26
N PRO A 24 -6.87 4.43 8.48
CA PRO A 24 -6.20 5.03 7.34
C PRO A 24 -5.52 3.86 6.62
N SER A 25 -5.86 3.64 5.35
CA SER A 25 -5.06 2.81 4.48
C SER A 25 -3.69 3.48 4.38
N SER A 26 -2.83 3.16 5.32
CA SER A 26 -1.41 3.47 5.23
C SER A 26 -0.92 2.80 3.96
N LEU A 27 -0.65 3.59 2.93
CA LEU A 27 0.14 3.16 1.78
C LEU A 27 1.52 2.75 2.31
N GLY A 28 1.65 1.46 2.61
CA GLY A 28 2.85 0.90 3.25
C GLY A 28 2.54 0.05 4.47
N ALA A 29 1.53 -0.82 4.40
CA ALA A 29 1.50 -1.96 5.32
C ALA A 29 2.61 -2.92 4.87
N VAL A 30 3.76 -2.84 5.53
CA VAL A 30 4.75 -3.92 5.52
C VAL A 30 4.05 -5.11 6.19
N THR A 31 3.60 -6.07 5.39
CA THR A 31 3.32 -7.40 5.94
C THR A 31 4.71 -8.02 6.08
N GLU A 32 5.20 -8.16 7.31
CA GLU A 32 6.35 -9.01 7.61
C GLU A 32 5.89 -10.47 7.68
N PRO A 33 6.16 -11.31 6.67
CA PRO A 33 6.44 -12.70 6.95
C PRO A 33 7.91 -12.76 7.36
N ASN A 34 8.18 -12.79 8.67
CA ASN A 34 9.46 -13.27 9.15
C ASN A 34 9.48 -14.80 8.96
N ASP A 35 9.70 -15.25 7.72
CA ASP A 35 9.77 -16.69 7.37
C ASP A 35 11.06 -17.35 7.91
N GLY A 36 11.82 -16.68 8.80
CA GLY A 36 13.11 -17.17 9.30
C GLY A 36 14.22 -17.23 8.23
N THR A 37 13.96 -16.69 7.04
CA THR A 37 14.89 -16.77 5.89
C THR A 37 15.88 -15.59 5.81
N GLY A 38 15.72 -14.55 6.63
CA GLY A 38 16.53 -13.32 6.55
C GLY A 38 16.10 -12.35 5.44
N TRP A 39 14.86 -12.48 4.94
CA TRP A 39 14.32 -11.63 3.87
C TRP A 39 13.02 -10.96 4.30
N LYS A 40 12.84 -9.72 3.86
CA LYS A 40 11.59 -8.94 3.95
C LYS A 40 11.00 -8.76 2.56
N LEU A 41 9.68 -8.53 2.48
CA LEU A 41 8.94 -8.31 1.24
C LEU A 41 8.36 -6.90 1.22
N TYR A 42 8.70 -6.13 0.18
CA TYR A 42 8.04 -4.86 -0.14
C TYR A 42 7.07 -5.09 -1.30
N THR A 43 5.84 -4.59 -1.18
CA THR A 43 4.83 -4.66 -2.24
C THR A 43 4.32 -3.26 -2.53
N ASN A 44 4.40 -2.86 -3.80
CA ASN A 44 3.77 -1.65 -4.30
C ASN A 44 2.48 -2.02 -5.05
N ALA A 45 1.35 -1.96 -4.35
CA ALA A 45 0.05 -2.33 -4.91
C ALA A 45 -0.41 -1.40 -6.05
N ARG A 46 0.08 -0.15 -6.09
CA ARG A 46 -0.28 0.84 -7.12
C ARG A 46 0.26 0.43 -8.50
N PHE A 47 1.48 -0.09 -8.54
CA PHE A 47 2.12 -0.55 -9.77
C PHE A 47 2.16 -2.08 -9.91
N GLY A 48 1.62 -2.80 -8.93
CA GLY A 48 1.46 -4.27 -8.98
C GLY A 48 2.77 -5.05 -8.91
N PHE A 49 3.83 -4.48 -8.32
CA PHE A 49 5.12 -5.17 -8.17
C PHE A 49 5.46 -5.47 -6.71
N SER A 50 6.29 -6.50 -6.50
CA SER A 50 6.85 -6.83 -5.20
C SER A 50 8.35 -7.14 -5.31
N VAL A 51 9.11 -6.80 -4.27
CA VAL A 51 10.56 -7.00 -4.19
C VAL A 51 10.92 -7.58 -2.83
N ARG A 52 11.69 -8.67 -2.82
CA ARG A 52 12.33 -9.18 -1.61
C ARG A 52 13.68 -8.50 -1.38
N TYR A 53 13.96 -8.13 -0.14
CA TYR A 53 15.21 -7.49 0.25
C TYR A 53 15.73 -8.08 1.57
N PRO A 54 17.05 -8.06 1.84
CA PRO A 54 17.60 -8.58 3.09
C PRO A 54 17.02 -7.89 4.32
N ASP A 55 16.80 -8.62 5.41
CA ASP A 55 16.11 -8.08 6.59
C ASP A 55 16.90 -6.98 7.32
N ASP A 56 18.23 -7.02 7.19
CA ASP A 56 19.19 -6.05 7.73
C ASP A 56 19.12 -4.70 7.00
N TRP A 57 18.49 -4.63 5.83
CA TRP A 57 18.32 -3.37 5.11
C TRP A 57 17.25 -2.50 5.77
N ARG A 58 17.51 -1.20 5.80
CA ARG A 58 16.57 -0.22 6.33
C ARG A 58 15.61 0.20 5.23
N LEU A 59 14.31 0.03 5.49
CA LEU A 59 13.24 0.57 4.65
C LEU A 59 13.09 2.07 4.95
N GLY A 60 13.30 2.90 3.93
CA GLY A 60 13.04 4.34 3.99
C GLY A 60 11.57 4.68 3.74
N ASN A 61 11.27 5.97 3.72
CA ASN A 61 9.94 6.44 3.38
C ASN A 61 9.57 6.09 1.93
N PRO A 62 8.29 5.83 1.65
CA PRO A 62 7.80 5.77 0.28
C PRO A 62 8.15 7.05 -0.48
N LEU A 63 8.46 6.91 -1.77
CA LEU A 63 8.66 8.06 -2.64
C LEU A 63 7.35 8.85 -2.79
N PRO A 64 7.43 10.15 -3.16
CA PRO A 64 6.26 10.96 -3.50
C PRO A 64 5.33 10.24 -4.47
N ASP A 65 4.02 10.51 -4.35
CA ASP A 65 2.97 9.90 -5.19
C ASP A 65 2.85 8.37 -5.10
N GLY A 66 3.54 7.75 -4.13
CA GLY A 66 3.53 6.30 -3.91
C GLY A 66 4.20 5.51 -5.03
N VAL A 67 5.09 6.15 -5.80
CA VAL A 67 5.72 5.51 -6.96
C VAL A 67 6.72 4.43 -6.59
N GLY A 68 7.19 4.40 -5.35
CA GLY A 68 8.30 3.53 -5.00
C GLY A 68 8.72 3.62 -3.54
N VAL A 69 9.88 3.05 -3.26
CA VAL A 69 10.54 3.10 -1.95
C VAL A 69 12.05 3.20 -2.08
N MET A 70 12.66 3.77 -1.05
CA MET A 70 14.11 3.81 -0.87
C MET A 70 14.53 2.75 0.15
N LEU A 71 15.54 1.95 -0.19
CA LEU A 71 16.16 0.96 0.67
C LEU A 71 17.61 1.36 0.95
N SER A 72 18.03 1.23 2.20
CA SER A 72 19.40 1.50 2.63
C SER A 72 20.04 0.20 3.12
N PRO A 73 20.91 -0.42 2.29
CA PRO A 73 21.76 -1.52 2.74
C PRO A 73 22.68 -1.08 3.89
N THR A 74 23.21 -2.05 4.63
CA THR A 74 24.17 -1.80 5.72
C THR A 74 25.59 -1.51 5.27
N VAL A 75 25.87 -1.63 3.97
CA VAL A 75 27.12 -1.14 3.40
C VAL A 75 27.12 0.39 3.36
N GLU A 76 28.25 0.99 3.72
CA GLU A 76 28.36 2.44 3.90
C GLU A 76 27.93 3.20 2.63
N HIS A 77 27.16 4.27 2.85
CA HIS A 77 26.72 5.24 1.83
C HIS A 77 25.97 4.65 0.62
N SER A 78 25.45 3.43 0.71
CA SER A 78 24.73 2.80 -0.40
C SER A 78 23.23 3.04 -0.33
N LEU A 79 22.61 3.17 -1.50
CA LEU A 79 21.19 3.42 -1.62
C LEU A 79 20.62 2.64 -2.81
N VAL A 80 19.45 2.02 -2.63
CA VAL A 80 18.69 1.38 -3.69
C VAL A 80 17.31 2.03 -3.75
N VAL A 81 16.91 2.49 -4.93
CA VAL A 81 15.57 3.05 -5.15
C VAL A 81 14.80 2.14 -6.09
N LEU A 82 13.60 1.75 -5.67
CA LEU A 82 12.68 0.95 -6.46
C LEU A 82 11.48 1.82 -6.82
N SER A 83 11.29 2.12 -8.11
CA SER A 83 10.17 2.94 -8.58
C SER A 83 9.43 2.26 -9.73
N GLY A 84 8.10 2.24 -9.64
CA GLY A 84 7.23 1.88 -10.75
C GLY A 84 7.03 3.06 -11.69
N HIS A 85 7.11 2.80 -12.99
CA HIS A 85 6.73 3.76 -14.03
C HIS A 85 5.86 3.04 -15.07
N MET A 86 4.81 3.71 -15.54
CA MET A 86 3.91 3.17 -16.56
C MET A 86 4.51 3.47 -17.94
N ASN A 87 5.20 2.51 -18.56
CA ASN A 87 5.59 2.68 -19.95
C ASN A 87 4.40 2.30 -20.84
N ILE A 88 3.58 3.29 -21.21
CA ILE A 88 2.59 3.11 -22.29
C ILE A 88 3.37 2.98 -23.60
N VAL A 89 3.79 1.76 -23.93
CA VAL A 89 4.26 1.45 -25.29
C VAL A 89 3.03 1.50 -26.19
N GLY A 90 2.77 2.67 -26.76
CA GLY A 90 1.79 2.86 -27.82
C GLY A 90 2.25 2.10 -29.05
N GLY A 91 1.92 0.82 -29.12
CA GLY A 91 2.19 0.00 -30.30
C GLY A 91 1.29 0.47 -31.44
N THR A 92 1.80 1.29 -32.35
CA THR A 92 1.23 1.39 -33.69
C THR A 92 1.53 0.08 -34.41
N GLN A 93 0.56 -0.84 -34.37
CA GLN A 93 0.53 -2.00 -35.27
C GLN A 93 0.43 -1.46 -36.70
N HIS A 94 1.53 -1.51 -37.43
CA HIS A 94 1.52 -1.24 -38.87
C HIS A 94 1.16 -2.56 -39.57
N ASN A 95 -0.13 -2.79 -39.81
CA ASN A 95 -0.59 -3.87 -40.68
C ASN A 95 -0.11 -3.57 -42.10
N GLY A 96 0.89 -4.33 -42.56
CA GLY A 96 1.30 -4.40 -43.96
C GLY A 96 0.46 -5.38 -44.75
#